data_AF-A0A7K2W4U7-F1
#
_entry.id   AF-A0A7K2W4U7-F1
#
_cell.length_a   1.000
_cell.length_b   1.000
_cell.length_c   1.000
_cell.angle_alpha   90.00
_cell.angle_beta   90.00
_cell.angle_gamma   90.00
#
_symmetry.space_group_name_H-M   'P 1'
#
loop_
_entity.id
_entity.type
_entity.pdbx_description
1 polymer ?
#
loop_
_entity_poly.entity_id
_entity_poly.type
_entity_poly.pdbx_seq_one_letter_code
_entity_poly.pdbx_strand_id
1 'polypeptide(L)' 'MSTFQMLSLLLALSMALHIGCAAAFTAWRGGTRPARAFLIGGSATGTACALYLTAVSAYH' A
#
# COMPACT_ATOMS: atom_id res chain seq x y z
N MET A 1 -9.61 -4.35 20.26
CA MET A 1 -8.80 -3.41 19.46
C MET A 1 -8.26 -2.35 20.40
N SER A 2 -6.97 -2.41 20.72
CA SER A 2 -6.34 -1.35 21.51
C SER A 2 -6.11 -0.11 20.64
N THR A 3 -5.99 1.06 21.26
CA THR A 3 -5.64 2.32 20.57
C THR A 3 -4.34 2.19 19.76
N PHE A 4 -3.34 1.48 20.30
CA PHE A 4 -2.09 1.20 19.60
C PHE A 4 -2.29 0.40 18.30
N GLN A 5 -3.14 -0.63 18.34
CA GLN A 5 -3.43 -1.47 17.18
C GLN A 5 -4.13 -0.68 16.08
N MET A 6 -5.04 0.22 16.45
CA MET A 6 -5.74 1.11 15.51
C MET A 6 -4.78 2.12 14.86
N LEU A 7 -3.89 2.75 15.65
CA LEU A 7 -2.88 3.65 15.12
C LEU A 7 -1.90 2.94 14.18
N SER A 8 -1.52 1.70 14.51
CA SER A 8 -0.63 0.92 13.66
C SER A 8 -1.29 0.52 12.34
N LEU A 9 -2.59 0.17 12.34
CA LEU A 9 -3.37 -0.07 11.12
C LEU A 9 -3.51 1.20 10.25
N LEU A 10 -3.74 2.36 10.86
CA LEU A 10 -3.80 3.64 10.15
C LEU A 10 -2.44 4.00 9.53
N LEU A 11 -1.34 3.77 10.26
CA LEU A 11 0.02 3.98 9.76
C LEU A 11 0.30 3.06 8.57
N ALA A 12 -0.04 1.78 8.67
CA ALA A 12 0.12 0.82 7.59
C ALA A 12 -0.67 1.20 6.34
N LEU A 13 -1.93 1.62 6.51
CA LEU A 13 -2.76 2.09 5.40
C LEU A 13 -2.17 3.34 4.73
N SER A 14 -1.70 4.31 5.53
CA SER A 14 -1.07 5.52 5.03
C SER A 14 0.20 5.22 4.22
N MET A 15 1.05 4.31 4.71
CA MET A 15 2.24 3.85 4.00
C MET A 15 1.90 3.11 2.71
N ALA A 16 0.92 2.21 2.75
CA ALA A 16 0.46 1.49 1.55
C ALA A 16 -0.01 2.46 0.46
N LEU A 17 -0.78 3.50 0.82
CA LEU A 17 -1.23 4.52 -0.12
C LEU A 17 -0.06 5.35 -0.68
N HIS A 18 0.91 5.73 0.16
CA HIS A 18 2.12 6.43 -0.31
C HIS A 18 2.92 5.59 -1.30
N ILE A 19 3.15 4.32 -0.99
CA ILE A 19 3.84 3.37 -1.88
C ILE A 19 3.08 3.23 -3.20
N GLY A 20 1.76 3.06 -3.15
CA GLY A 20 0.92 2.95 -4.33
C GLY A 20 0.95 4.19 -5.22
N CYS A 21 0.83 5.38 -4.64
CA CYS A 21 0.93 6.65 -5.37
C CYS A 21 2.30 6.83 -5.99
N ALA A 22 3.37 6.53 -5.25
CA ALA A 22 4.73 6.58 -5.76
C ALA A 22 4.92 5.59 -6.93
N ALA A 23 4.44 4.36 -6.80
CA ALA A 23 4.52 3.34 -7.84
C ALA A 23 3.70 3.69 -9.10
N ALA A 24 2.50 4.24 -8.94
CA ALA A 24 1.71 4.74 -10.07
C ALA A 24 2.42 5.90 -10.78
N PHE A 25 2.98 6.83 -10.01
CA PHE A 25 3.68 7.98 -10.58
C PHE A 25 4.96 7.59 -11.31
N THR A 26 5.76 6.67 -10.75
CA THR A 26 6.96 6.16 -11.42
C THR A 26 6.60 5.37 -12.67
N ALA A 27 5.55 4.55 -12.63
CA ALA A 27 5.05 3.83 -13.80
C ALA A 27 4.59 4.77 -14.90
N TRP A 28 3.87 5.84 -14.54
CA TRP A 28 3.42 6.85 -15.51
C TRP A 28 4.61 7.60 -16.12
N ARG A 29 5.57 8.04 -15.30
CA ARG A 29 6.82 8.65 -15.80
C ARG A 29 7.64 7.70 -16.66
N GLY A 30 7.54 6.39 -16.44
CA GLY A 30 8.14 5.35 -17.27
C GLY A 30 7.43 5.11 -18.61
N GLY A 31 6.39 5.89 -18.95
CA GLY A 31 5.69 5.79 -20.22
C GLY A 31 4.52 4.79 -20.24
N THR A 32 4.13 4.23 -19.09
CA THR A 32 2.92 3.40 -19.04
C THR A 32 1.66 4.25 -19.17
N ARG A 33 0.63 3.70 -19.83
CA ARG A 33 -0.67 4.36 -19.97
C ARG A 33 -1.28 4.63 -18.59
N PRO A 34 -1.98 5.77 -18.36
CA PRO A 34 -2.50 6.14 -17.04
C PRO A 34 -3.33 5.06 -16.36
N ALA A 35 -4.21 4.38 -17.10
CA ALA A 35 -5.00 3.26 -16.56
C ALA A 35 -4.13 2.11 -16.05
N ARG A 36 -3.04 1.77 -16.74
CA ARG A 36 -2.09 0.73 -16.29
C ARG A 36 -1.24 1.22 -15.12
N ALA A 37 -0.79 2.47 -15.12
CA ALA A 37 -0.08 3.07 -14.01
C ALA A 37 -0.91 3.01 -12.71
N PHE A 38 -2.21 3.32 -12.78
CA PHE A 38 -3.12 3.19 -11.65
C PHE A 38 -3.26 1.74 -11.16
N LEU A 39 -3.34 0.77 -12.08
CA LEU A 39 -3.38 -0.66 -11.70
C LEU A 39 -2.07 -1.10 -11.02
N ILE A 40 -0.92 -0.63 -11.50
CA ILE A 40 0.39 -0.90 -10.88
C ILE A 40 0.44 -0.32 -9.46
N GLY A 41 0.06 0.94 -9.29
CA GLY A 41 -0.02 1.58 -7.98
C GLY A 41 -0.99 0.86 -7.04
N GLY A 42 -2.18 0.51 -7.53
CA GLY A 42 -3.18 -0.24 -6.75
C GLY A 42 -2.67 -1.61 -6.32
N SER A 43 -1.95 -2.32 -7.19
CA SER A 43 -1.31 -3.60 -6.86
C SER A 43 -0.23 -3.45 -5.77
N ALA A 44 0.55 -2.37 -5.83
CA ALA A 44 1.56 -2.06 -4.83
C ALA A 44 0.91 -1.73 -3.47
N THR A 45 -0.16 -0.92 -3.45
CA THR A 45 -0.96 -0.64 -2.24
C THR A 45 -1.50 -1.92 -1.64
N GLY A 46 -2.13 -2.78 -2.46
CA GLY A 46 -2.72 -4.04 -2.01
C GLY A 46 -1.67 -4.98 -1.41
N THR A 47 -0.52 -5.11 -2.06
CA THR A 47 0.61 -5.92 -1.56
C THR A 47 1.12 -5.41 -0.22
N ALA A 48 1.37 -4.10 -0.09
CA ALA A 48 1.86 -3.51 1.15
C ALA A 48 0.87 -3.74 2.32
N CYS A 49 -0.43 -3.57 2.05
CA CYS A 49 -1.48 -3.82 3.04
C CYS A 49 -1.55 -5.31 3.43
N ALA A 50 -1.49 -6.21 2.45
CA ALA A 50 -1.50 -7.66 2.68
C ALA A 50 -0.30 -8.11 3.52
N LEU A 51 0.90 -7.60 3.24
CA LEU A 51 2.11 -7.89 4.02
C LEU A 51 1.95 -7.43 5.48
N TYR A 52 1.39 -6.25 5.71
CA TYR A 52 1.14 -5.75 7.06
C TYR A 52 0.12 -6.62 7.80
N LEU A 53 -1.02 -6.94 7.18
CA LEU A 53 -2.01 -7.82 7.80
C LEU A 53 -1.43 -9.20 8.09
N THR A 54 -0.62 -9.74 7.18
CA THR A 54 0.05 -11.04 7.36
C THR A 54 1.01 -10.97 8.55
N ALA A 55 1.82 -9.92 8.65
CA ALA A 55 2.72 -9.72 9.79
C ALA A 55 1.95 -9.63 11.11
N VAL A 56 0.86 -8.85 11.15
CA VAL A 56 0.00 -8.78 12.34
C VAL A 56 -0.57 -10.15 12.66
N SER A 57 -1.06 -10.91 11.69
CA SER A 57 -1.63 -12.25 11.94
C SER A 57 -0.59 -13.28 12.41
N ALA A 58 0.69 -13.09 12.11
CA ALA A 58 1.76 -14.02 12.47
C ALA A 58 2.36 -13.73 13.86
N TYR A 59 2.37 -12.47 14.29
CA TYR A 59 3.07 -12.02 15.50
C TYR A 59 2.14 -11.50 16.61
N HIS A 60 0.82 -11.51 16.39
CA HIS A 60 -0.16 -10.90 17.27
C HIS A 60 -1.33 -11.83 17.57
#